data_AF-F7RP78-F1
#
_entry.id   AF-F7RP78-F1
#
_cell.length_a   1.000
_cell.length_b   1.000
_cell.length_c   1.000
_cell.angle_alpha   90.00
_cell.angle_beta   90.00
_cell.angle_gamma   90.00
#
_symmetry.space_group_name_H-M   'P 1'
#
loop_
_entity.id
_entity.type
_entity.pdbx_description
1 polymer ?
#
loop_
_entity_poly.entity_id
_entity_poly.type
_entity_poly.pdbx_seq_one_letter_code
_entity_poly.pdbx_strand_id
1 'polypeptide(L)'
;MSYIKNIVIVGGGTSGWMTAAMLARLFKSTLNITLIESKEIGTIGVGEATIPPLQIFNSVLGINESDFIKATQATFKLGIQFENWGKQGDCYMHAFGNVGKDLGFTPFHHYWLSTSPTETNSFWHYSLNFQAAKKQKFQVIGQLPNAPLAGLTHAYHFDAALYAQLLRSYSERQKC
;
A
#
# COMPACT_ATOMS: atom_id res chain seq x y z
N MET A 1 25.91 -9.82 28.80
CA MET A 1 25.11 -10.21 27.62
C MET A 1 25.79 -9.65 26.38
N SER A 2 25.90 -10.45 25.32
CA SER A 2 26.44 -9.99 24.02
C SER A 2 25.31 -9.31 23.23
N TYR A 3 25.52 -8.06 22.81
CA TYR A 3 24.58 -7.34 21.96
C TYR A 3 24.90 -7.61 20.49
N ILE A 4 23.86 -7.82 19.67
CA ILE A 4 24.04 -7.92 18.22
C ILE A 4 24.51 -6.56 17.70
N LYS A 5 25.62 -6.57 16.97
CA LYS A 5 26.24 -5.38 16.36
C LYS A 5 26.34 -5.43 14.85
N ASN A 6 26.39 -6.62 14.27
CA ASN A 6 26.59 -6.81 12.83
C ASN A 6 25.43 -7.62 12.27
N ILE A 7 24.79 -7.11 11.22
CA ILE A 7 23.72 -7.79 10.49
C ILE A 7 24.15 -7.91 9.04
N VAL A 8 24.13 -9.13 8.52
CA VAL A 8 24.34 -9.39 7.09
C VAL A 8 23.01 -9.77 6.45
N ILE A 9 22.59 -9.02 5.45
CA ILE A 9 21.41 -9.26 4.63
C ILE A 9 21.90 -9.92 3.33
N VAL A 10 21.48 -11.15 3.07
CA VAL A 10 21.85 -11.89 1.86
C VAL A 10 20.65 -11.89 0.92
N GLY A 11 20.75 -11.12 -0.17
CA GLY A 11 19.67 -10.88 -1.12
C GLY A 11 19.28 -9.40 -1.19
N GLY A 12 19.17 -8.89 -2.42
CA GLY A 12 18.76 -7.52 -2.72
C GLY A 12 17.27 -7.41 -2.99
N GLY A 13 16.93 -6.67 -4.05
CA GLY A 13 15.54 -6.45 -4.45
C GLY A 13 14.73 -5.69 -3.40
N THR A 14 13.39 -5.75 -3.50
CA THR A 14 12.50 -5.05 -2.58
C THR A 14 12.66 -5.56 -1.14
N SER A 15 12.73 -6.88 -0.94
CA SER A 15 12.88 -7.47 0.39
C SER A 15 14.16 -7.02 1.11
N GLY A 16 15.32 -7.20 0.48
CA GLY A 16 16.62 -6.84 1.07
C GLY A 16 16.74 -5.35 1.36
N TRP A 17 16.37 -4.51 0.38
CA TRP A 17 16.50 -3.06 0.53
C TRP A 17 15.44 -2.44 1.45
N MET A 18 14.24 -3.01 1.56
CA MET A 18 13.27 -2.60 2.60
C MET A 18 13.79 -2.94 4.01
N THR A 19 14.36 -4.13 4.19
CA THR A 19 14.99 -4.53 5.46
C THR A 19 16.15 -3.61 5.82
N ALA A 20 17.08 -3.38 4.89
CA ALA A 20 18.23 -2.49 5.11
C ALA A 20 17.79 -1.06 5.47
N ALA A 21 16.85 -0.49 4.71
CA ALA A 21 16.38 0.87 4.93
C ALA A 21 15.71 1.05 6.31
N MET A 22 14.86 0.10 6.71
CA MET A 22 14.17 0.17 8.00
C MET A 22 15.14 -0.03 9.18
N LEU A 23 16.05 -1.00 9.09
CA LEU A 23 17.07 -1.22 10.12
C LEU A 23 17.98 0.00 10.26
N ALA A 24 18.47 0.55 9.14
CA ALA A 24 19.30 1.75 9.15
C ALA A 24 18.56 2.95 9.76
N ARG A 25 17.26 3.11 9.48
CA ARG A 25 16.43 4.19 10.03
C ARG A 25 16.24 4.07 11.54
N LEU A 26 15.92 2.87 12.04
CA LEU A 26 15.57 2.63 13.43
C LEU A 26 16.81 2.57 14.34
N PHE A 27 17.87 1.91 13.87
CA PHE A 27 19.05 1.61 14.68
C PHE A 27 20.24 2.54 14.40
N LYS A 28 20.22 3.31 13.30
CA LYS A 28 21.26 4.29 12.97
C LYS A 28 22.66 3.70 13.15
N SER A 29 23.54 4.39 13.88
CA SER A 29 24.92 3.97 14.16
C SER A 29 25.08 2.83 15.18
N THR A 30 23.99 2.23 15.69
CA THR A 30 24.08 1.16 16.69
C THR A 30 24.32 -0.22 16.08
N LEU A 31 24.05 -0.40 14.78
CA LEU A 31 24.25 -1.61 14.00
C LEU A 31 25.14 -1.33 12.78
N ASN A 32 26.04 -2.26 12.48
CA ASN A 32 26.73 -2.35 11.21
C ASN A 32 25.90 -3.29 10.32
N ILE A 33 25.38 -2.77 9.22
CA ILE A 33 24.56 -3.53 8.30
C ILE A 33 25.39 -3.75 7.03
N THR A 34 25.34 -4.95 6.47
CA THR A 34 25.98 -5.28 5.20
C THR A 34 24.97 -6.03 4.35
N LEU A 35 24.69 -5.53 3.15
CA LEU A 35 23.83 -6.21 2.19
C LEU A 35 24.69 -6.80 1.06
N ILE A 36 24.49 -8.08 0.78
CA ILE A 36 25.15 -8.81 -0.31
C ILE A 36 24.09 -9.20 -1.33
N GLU A 37 24.15 -8.64 -2.54
CA GLU A 37 23.26 -8.96 -3.65
C GLU A 37 24.05 -9.34 -4.90
N SER A 38 23.48 -10.25 -5.71
CA SER A 38 24.04 -10.62 -7.02
C SER A 38 23.51 -9.68 -8.10
N LYS A 39 24.39 -9.25 -9.01
CA LYS A 39 23.97 -8.54 -10.23
C LYS A 39 23.43 -9.47 -11.31
N GLU A 40 23.69 -10.77 -11.21
CA GLU A 40 23.39 -11.77 -12.25
C GLU A 40 21.96 -12.31 -12.13
N ILE A 41 21.39 -12.29 -10.92
CA ILE A 41 20.02 -12.72 -10.67
C ILE A 41 19.14 -11.46 -10.65
N GLY A 42 18.53 -11.15 -11.79
CA GLY A 42 17.51 -10.11 -11.86
C GLY A 42 16.34 -10.44 -10.94
N THR A 43 15.85 -9.46 -10.19
CA THR A 43 14.54 -9.56 -9.54
C THR A 43 13.46 -9.78 -10.59
N ILE A 44 12.44 -10.56 -10.29
CA ILE A 44 11.25 -10.69 -11.16
C ILE A 44 10.65 -9.28 -11.27
N GLY A 45 10.92 -8.61 -12.39
CA GLY A 45 10.49 -7.24 -12.68
C GLY A 45 9.03 -7.24 -13.11
N VAL A 46 8.13 -7.43 -12.15
CA VAL A 46 6.69 -7.25 -12.34
C VAL A 46 6.27 -5.93 -11.71
N GLY A 47 5.33 -5.23 -12.35
CA GLY A 47 4.62 -4.15 -11.66
C GLY A 47 4.00 -4.72 -10.38
N GLU A 48 4.41 -4.19 -9.24
CA GLU A 48 3.93 -4.67 -7.93
C GLU A 48 2.75 -3.81 -7.47
N ALA A 49 1.71 -4.49 -6.98
CA ALA A 49 0.56 -3.86 -6.37
C ALA A 49 0.67 -4.00 -4.85
N THR A 50 0.41 -2.91 -4.12
CA THR A 50 0.53 -2.92 -2.64
C THR A 50 -0.79 -2.71 -1.93
N ILE A 51 -0.71 -2.59 -0.61
CA ILE A 51 -1.78 -2.24 0.32
C ILE A 51 -1.39 -0.97 1.08
N PRO A 52 -2.36 -0.23 1.69
CA PRO A 52 -2.11 1.07 2.32
C PRO A 52 -0.94 1.14 3.33
N PRO A 53 -0.60 0.08 4.09
CA PRO A 53 0.55 0.11 5.00
C PRO A 53 1.90 0.54 4.39
N LEU A 54 2.11 0.43 3.07
CA LEU A 54 3.34 0.95 2.44
C LEU A 54 3.52 2.47 2.68
N GLN A 55 2.41 3.22 2.80
CA GLN A 55 2.46 4.64 3.13
C GLN A 55 3.15 4.89 4.48
N ILE A 56 2.82 4.06 5.48
CA ILE A 56 3.40 4.15 6.82
C ILE A 56 4.90 3.80 6.74
N PHE A 57 5.24 2.74 6.01
CA PHE A 57 6.64 2.36 5.80
C PHE A 57 7.46 3.51 5.21
N ASN A 58 7.00 4.12 4.11
CA ASN A 58 7.67 5.26 3.48
C ASN A 58 7.73 6.49 4.40
N SER A 59 6.66 6.77 5.14
CA SER A 59 6.61 7.87 6.11
C SER A 59 7.65 7.71 7.22
N VAL A 60 7.83 6.49 7.76
CA VAL A 60 8.88 6.19 8.76
C VAL A 60 10.28 6.49 8.21
N LEU A 61 10.51 6.17 6.93
CA LEU A 61 11.77 6.48 6.24
C LEU A 61 11.89 7.96 5.84
N GLY A 62 10.83 8.76 5.98
CA GLY A 62 10.79 10.16 5.53
C GLY A 62 10.75 10.32 4.01
N ILE A 63 10.28 9.30 3.29
CA ILE A 63 10.08 9.35 1.84
C ILE A 63 8.70 9.96 1.58
N ASN A 64 8.67 11.15 0.98
CA ASN A 64 7.42 11.80 0.60
C ASN A 64 6.72 10.99 -0.51
N GLU A 65 5.38 10.96 -0.46
CA GLU A 65 4.56 10.23 -1.45
C GLU A 65 4.83 10.71 -2.89
N SER A 66 4.94 12.01 -3.11
CA SER A 66 5.22 12.59 -4.43
C SER A 66 6.59 12.17 -4.98
N ASP A 67 7.60 12.07 -4.12
CA ASP A 67 8.95 11.65 -4.50
C ASP A 67 8.97 10.14 -4.81
N PHE A 68 8.29 9.34 -4.00
CA PHE A 68 8.08 7.92 -4.25
C PHE A 68 7.38 7.68 -5.60
N ILE A 69 6.28 8.38 -5.87
CA ILE A 69 5.51 8.24 -7.12
C ILE A 69 6.40 8.53 -8.34
N LYS A 70 7.13 9.66 -8.32
CA LYS A 70 8.02 10.05 -9.41
C LYS A 70 9.16 9.05 -9.62
N ALA A 71 9.78 8.61 -8.53
CA ALA A 71 10.93 7.72 -8.58
C ALA A 71 10.57 6.29 -9.04
N THR A 72 9.33 5.85 -8.82
CA THR A 72 8.91 4.45 -9.05
C THR A 72 7.87 4.27 -10.14
N GLN A 73 7.54 5.35 -10.87
CA GLN A 73 6.46 5.40 -11.86
C GLN A 73 5.12 4.92 -11.28
N ALA A 74 4.86 5.24 -10.01
CA ALA A 74 3.70 4.69 -9.32
C ALA A 74 2.38 5.28 -9.81
N THR A 75 1.32 4.48 -9.76
CA THR A 75 -0.07 4.94 -9.87
C THR A 75 -0.83 4.63 -8.59
N PHE A 76 -1.95 5.30 -8.36
CA PHE A 76 -2.81 5.03 -7.22
C PHE A 76 -3.61 3.73 -7.40
N LYS A 77 -3.84 3.02 -6.29
CA LYS A 77 -4.66 1.80 -6.20
C LYS A 77 -5.74 2.01 -5.15
N LEU A 78 -7.00 1.81 -5.53
CA LEU A 78 -8.17 1.99 -4.64
C LEU A 78 -8.80 0.69 -4.13
N GLY A 79 -8.33 -0.45 -4.64
CA GLY A 79 -8.85 -1.77 -4.31
C GLY A 79 -8.35 -2.83 -5.29
N ILE A 80 -8.97 -4.00 -5.24
CA ILE A 80 -8.72 -5.12 -6.15
C ILE A 80 -10.06 -5.57 -6.74
N GLN A 81 -10.16 -5.57 -8.08
CA GLN A 81 -11.33 -6.06 -8.79
C GLN A 81 -11.22 -7.56 -9.04
N PHE A 82 -12.26 -8.29 -8.66
CA PHE A 82 -12.38 -9.73 -8.82
C PHE A 82 -13.48 -10.02 -9.84
N GLU A 83 -13.10 -10.66 -10.94
CA GLU A 83 -14.00 -11.03 -12.04
C GLU A 83 -14.07 -12.55 -12.18
N ASN A 84 -15.29 -13.07 -12.37
CA ASN A 84 -15.56 -14.50 -12.55
C ASN A 84 -15.18 -15.41 -11.37
N TRP A 85 -15.01 -14.86 -10.16
CA TRP A 85 -14.64 -15.63 -8.96
C TRP A 85 -15.80 -16.40 -8.34
N GLY A 86 -17.02 -15.85 -8.38
CA GLY A 86 -18.23 -16.53 -7.92
C GLY A 86 -18.82 -17.40 -9.03
N LYS A 87 -19.35 -16.73 -10.06
CA LYS A 87 -19.84 -17.31 -11.31
C LYS A 87 -19.30 -16.53 -12.49
N GLN A 88 -19.34 -17.13 -13.68
CA GLN A 88 -19.02 -16.42 -14.91
C GLN A 88 -19.95 -15.22 -15.09
N GLY A 89 -19.37 -14.04 -15.34
CA GLY A 89 -20.08 -12.76 -15.42
C GLY A 89 -20.11 -11.96 -14.11
N ASP A 90 -19.78 -12.58 -12.96
CA ASP A 90 -19.73 -11.86 -11.68
C ASP A 90 -18.53 -10.91 -11.63
N CYS A 91 -18.74 -9.72 -11.10
CA CYS A 91 -17.68 -8.75 -10.82
C CYS A 91 -17.95 -8.06 -9.49
N TYR A 92 -16.97 -8.09 -8.58
CA TYR A 92 -16.98 -7.28 -7.35
C TYR A 92 -15.60 -6.69 -7.08
N MET A 93 -15.50 -5.78 -6.12
CA MET A 93 -14.21 -5.17 -5.78
C MET A 93 -13.99 -5.23 -4.28
N HIS A 94 -12.83 -5.75 -3.88
CA HIS A 94 -12.31 -5.51 -2.54
C HIS A 94 -11.71 -4.09 -2.53
N ALA A 95 -12.59 -3.11 -2.33
CA ALA A 95 -12.20 -1.71 -2.17
C ALA A 95 -11.43 -1.52 -0.86
N PHE A 96 -10.41 -0.65 -0.87
CA PHE A 96 -9.85 -0.15 0.38
C PHE A 96 -10.84 0.80 1.07
N GLY A 97 -10.64 1.03 2.37
CA GLY A 97 -11.51 1.90 3.16
C GLY A 97 -12.84 1.25 3.55
N ASN A 98 -13.69 2.02 4.22
CA ASN A 98 -14.95 1.53 4.77
C ASN A 98 -16.09 1.57 3.75
N VAL A 99 -17.13 0.78 4.01
CA VAL A 99 -18.41 0.82 3.27
C VAL A 99 -19.50 1.32 4.21
N GLY A 100 -20.18 2.38 3.81
CA GLY A 100 -21.21 3.03 4.60
C GLY A 100 -20.67 3.60 5.92
N LYS A 101 -21.55 3.70 6.91
CA LYS A 101 -21.24 4.23 8.24
C LYS A 101 -21.86 3.36 9.32
N ASP A 102 -21.05 2.95 10.28
CA ASP A 102 -21.52 2.21 11.45
C ASP A 102 -22.39 3.11 12.34
N LEU A 103 -23.43 2.52 12.96
CA LEU A 103 -24.31 3.23 13.89
C LEU A 103 -24.20 2.57 15.27
N GLY A 104 -23.66 3.33 16.23
CA GLY A 104 -23.33 2.79 17.55
C GLY A 104 -22.35 1.63 17.43
N PHE A 105 -22.72 0.48 18.01
CA PHE A 105 -21.93 -0.75 17.99
C PHE A 105 -22.28 -1.69 16.83
N THR A 106 -23.16 -1.26 15.92
CA THR A 106 -23.63 -2.12 14.83
C THR A 106 -22.94 -1.73 13.52
N PRO A 107 -22.15 -2.63 12.93
CA PRO A 107 -21.58 -2.43 11.61
C PRO A 107 -22.62 -2.12 10.53
N PHE A 108 -22.28 -1.24 9.59
CA PHE A 108 -23.15 -0.78 8.51
C PHE A 108 -23.87 -1.91 7.76
N HIS A 109 -23.16 -3.01 7.48
CA HIS A 109 -23.68 -4.10 6.66
C HIS A 109 -24.93 -4.78 7.27
N HIS A 110 -25.10 -4.78 8.60
CA HIS A 110 -26.31 -5.33 9.22
C HIS A 110 -27.55 -4.49 8.89
N TYR A 111 -27.42 -3.16 8.90
CA TYR A 111 -28.49 -2.27 8.48
C TYR A 111 -28.81 -2.43 7.00
N TRP A 112 -27.78 -2.50 6.16
CA TRP A 112 -27.96 -2.75 4.73
C TRP A 112 -28.70 -4.07 4.48
N LEU A 113 -28.31 -5.17 5.14
CA LEU A 113 -28.99 -6.47 5.04
C LEU A 113 -30.45 -6.40 5.51
N SER A 114 -30.76 -5.64 6.56
CA SER A 114 -32.14 -5.50 7.06
C SER A 114 -33.09 -4.81 6.07
N THR A 115 -32.56 -4.09 5.08
CA THR A 115 -33.39 -3.46 4.03
C THR A 115 -33.85 -4.43 2.94
N SER A 116 -33.48 -5.71 3.01
CA SER A 116 -33.71 -6.70 1.94
C SER A 116 -33.17 -6.19 0.59
N PRO A 117 -31.84 -6.02 0.47
CA PRO A 117 -31.25 -5.27 -0.62
C PRO A 117 -31.52 -5.89 -1.99
N THR A 118 -31.85 -5.03 -2.94
CA THR A 118 -32.03 -5.32 -4.36
C THR A 118 -30.80 -4.88 -5.15
N GLU A 119 -30.73 -5.19 -6.45
CA GLU A 119 -29.66 -4.68 -7.32
C GLU A 119 -29.59 -3.14 -7.33
N THR A 120 -30.74 -2.47 -7.26
CA THR A 120 -30.82 -0.99 -7.18
C THR A 120 -30.27 -0.43 -5.86
N ASN A 121 -30.17 -1.27 -4.82
CA ASN A 121 -29.58 -0.94 -3.53
C ASN A 121 -28.27 -1.71 -3.28
N SER A 122 -27.40 -1.77 -4.30
CA SER A 122 -26.12 -2.46 -4.20
C SER A 122 -25.28 -1.97 -3.01
N PHE A 123 -24.67 -2.91 -2.28
CA PHE A 123 -23.73 -2.63 -1.19
C PHE A 123 -22.62 -1.64 -1.61
N TRP A 124 -22.19 -1.74 -2.86
CA TRP A 124 -21.10 -0.94 -3.42
C TRP A 124 -21.46 0.52 -3.68
N HIS A 125 -22.75 0.89 -3.65
CA HIS A 125 -23.17 2.30 -3.68
C HIS A 125 -22.66 3.07 -2.46
N TYR A 126 -22.41 2.37 -1.35
CA TYR A 126 -21.98 2.95 -0.09
C TYR A 126 -20.46 2.95 0.10
N SER A 127 -19.67 2.51 -0.89
CA SER A 127 -18.22 2.55 -0.86
C SER A 127 -17.68 3.70 -1.71
N LEU A 128 -17.12 4.73 -1.06
CA LEU A 128 -16.52 5.87 -1.76
C LEU A 128 -15.40 5.42 -2.71
N ASN A 129 -14.53 4.53 -2.22
CA ASN A 129 -13.43 3.94 -2.98
C ASN A 129 -13.90 3.17 -4.20
N PHE A 130 -14.96 2.36 -4.06
CA PHE A 130 -15.57 1.66 -5.19
C PHE A 130 -16.07 2.64 -6.26
N GLN A 131 -16.85 3.64 -5.84
CA GLN A 131 -17.41 4.62 -6.75
C GLN A 131 -16.32 5.43 -7.47
N ALA A 132 -15.26 5.81 -6.75
CA ALA A 132 -14.12 6.53 -7.33
C ALA A 132 -13.34 5.66 -8.33
N ALA A 133 -13.08 4.40 -8.00
CA ALA A 133 -12.38 3.46 -8.88
C ALA A 133 -13.16 3.23 -10.18
N LYS A 134 -14.47 2.95 -10.10
CA LYS A 134 -15.32 2.74 -11.28
C LYS A 134 -15.46 3.99 -12.16
N LYS A 135 -15.34 5.18 -11.57
CA LYS A 135 -15.36 6.47 -12.29
C LYS A 135 -13.97 6.95 -12.73
N GLN A 136 -12.91 6.18 -12.45
CA GLN A 136 -11.52 6.54 -12.72
C GLN A 136 -11.15 7.93 -12.16
N LYS A 137 -11.61 8.22 -10.94
CA LYS A 137 -11.33 9.48 -10.24
C LYS A 137 -10.46 9.22 -9.03
N PHE A 138 -9.55 10.14 -8.76
CA PHE A 138 -8.71 10.10 -7.58
C PHE A 138 -8.35 11.51 -7.14
N GLN A 139 -8.31 11.72 -5.82
CA GLN A 139 -7.77 12.93 -5.20
C GLN A 139 -7.26 12.57 -3.80
N VAL A 140 -6.07 13.07 -3.44
CA VAL A 140 -5.57 12.96 -2.07
C VAL A 140 -6.28 13.99 -1.21
N ILE A 141 -7.21 13.51 -0.38
CA ILE A 141 -7.94 14.30 0.61
C ILE A 141 -8.06 13.49 1.90
N GLY A 142 -7.82 14.11 3.05
CA GLY A 142 -7.97 13.43 4.35
C GLY A 142 -9.44 13.21 4.72
N GLN A 143 -10.29 14.17 4.39
CA GLN A 143 -11.73 14.16 4.64
C GLN A 143 -12.46 14.80 3.48
N LEU A 144 -13.67 14.29 3.16
CA LEU A 144 -14.50 14.88 2.12
C LEU A 144 -14.98 16.29 2.52
N PRO A 145 -14.95 17.26 1.60
CA PRO A 145 -15.60 18.56 1.82
C PRO A 145 -17.09 18.35 2.08
N ASN A 146 -17.62 19.02 3.11
CA ASN A 146 -19.05 18.99 3.46
C ASN A 146 -19.60 17.63 3.92
N ALA A 147 -18.74 16.66 4.27
CA ALA A 147 -19.19 15.39 4.84
C ALA A 147 -18.27 14.91 5.99
N PRO A 148 -18.82 14.28 7.04
CA PRO A 148 -18.03 13.65 8.09
C PRO A 148 -17.52 12.26 7.65
N LEU A 149 -16.97 12.18 6.44
CA LEU A 149 -16.47 10.95 5.83
C LEU A 149 -15.00 11.12 5.49
N ALA A 150 -14.20 10.10 5.84
CA ALA A 150 -12.80 10.02 5.42
C ALA A 150 -12.69 10.09 3.90
N GLY A 151 -11.57 10.61 3.41
CA GLY A 151 -11.26 10.60 2.00
C GLY A 151 -10.93 9.21 1.45
N LEU A 152 -10.37 9.18 0.25
CA LEU A 152 -10.02 7.92 -0.43
C LEU A 152 -8.86 7.24 0.29
N THR A 153 -9.06 5.99 0.71
CA THR A 153 -7.95 5.14 1.19
C THR A 153 -7.23 4.54 0.00
N HIS A 154 -5.91 4.64 -0.10
CA HIS A 154 -5.20 4.16 -1.29
C HIS A 154 -3.92 3.40 -1.00
N ALA A 155 -3.43 2.73 -2.03
CA ALA A 155 -2.09 2.15 -2.11
C ALA A 155 -1.53 2.45 -3.50
N TYR A 156 -0.56 1.65 -3.96
CA TYR A 156 0.15 1.92 -5.19
C TYR A 156 0.31 0.69 -6.07
N HIS A 157 0.30 0.91 -7.38
CA HIS A 157 1.00 0.07 -8.34
C HIS A 157 2.32 0.78 -8.67
N PHE A 158 3.45 0.08 -8.68
CA PHE A 158 4.75 0.70 -8.99
C PHE A 158 5.76 -0.31 -9.56
N ASP A 159 6.87 0.20 -10.09
CA ASP A 159 8.00 -0.61 -10.52
C ASP A 159 8.87 -1.03 -9.32
N ALA A 160 8.86 -2.32 -9.01
CA ALA A 160 9.56 -2.90 -7.86
C ALA A 160 11.09 -2.69 -7.92
N ALA A 161 11.68 -2.71 -9.12
CA ALA A 161 13.11 -2.49 -9.29
C ALA A 161 13.48 -1.04 -9.00
N LEU A 162 12.66 -0.08 -9.46
CA LEU A 162 12.85 1.34 -9.14
C LEU A 162 12.69 1.62 -7.65
N TYR A 163 11.75 0.95 -6.99
CA TYR A 163 11.59 1.09 -5.54
C TYR A 163 12.79 0.52 -4.77
N ALA A 164 13.29 -0.65 -5.17
CA ALA A 164 14.51 -1.22 -4.60
C ALA A 164 15.72 -0.27 -4.78
N GLN A 165 15.87 0.35 -5.95
CA GLN A 165 16.93 1.34 -6.21
C GLN A 165 16.79 2.61 -5.35
N LEU A 166 15.56 3.10 -5.15
CA LEU A 166 15.27 4.23 -4.26
C LEU A 166 15.71 3.89 -2.82
N LEU A 167 15.34 2.71 -2.33
CA LEU A 167 15.67 2.25 -0.97
C LEU A 167 17.16 1.93 -0.80
N ARG A 168 17.81 1.43 -1.85
CA ARG A 168 19.27 1.29 -1.91
C ARG A 168 19.97 2.63 -1.71
N SER A 169 19.60 3.61 -2.54
CA SER A 169 20.15 4.96 -2.46
C SER A 169 19.90 5.59 -1.09
N TYR A 170 18.73 5.33 -0.50
CA TYR A 170 18.42 5.76 0.86
C TYR A 170 19.35 5.10 1.89
N SER A 171 19.54 3.78 1.81
CA SER A 171 20.29 3.00 2.79
C SER A 171 21.78 3.35 2.75
N GLU A 172 22.38 3.45 1.57
CA GLU A 172 23.80 3.79 1.40
C GLU A 172 24.13 5.18 1.99
N ARG A 173 23.20 6.15 1.90
CA ARG A 173 23.37 7.47 2.56
C ARG A 173 23.40 7.41 4.09
N GLN A 174 22.81 6.38 4.69
CA GLN A 174 22.83 6.14 6.13
C GLN A 174 24.09 5.39 6.58
N LYS A 175 25.06 5.18 5.68
CA LYS A 175 26.27 4.34 5.89
C LYS A 175 25.94 2.86 6.14
N CYS A 176 24.89 2.39 5.48
CA CYS A 176 24.55 0.99 5.29
C CYS A 176 25.30 0.45 4.08
#